data_AF-A0A953DMX0-F1
#
_entry.id   AF-A0A953DMX0-F1
#
_cell.length_a   1.000
_cell.length_b   1.000
_cell.length_c   1.000
_cell.angle_alpha   90.00
_cell.angle_beta   90.00
_cell.angle_gamma   90.00
#
_symmetry.space_group_name_H-M   'P 1'
#
loop_
_entity.id
_entity.type
_entity.pdbx_description
1 polymer ?
#
loop_
_entity_poly.entity_id
_entity_poly.type
_entity_poly.pdbx_seq_one_letter_code
_entity_poly.pdbx_strand_id
1 'polypeptide(L)'
;KPLDEEALLASAAKTGRVVIVQEAPRTAGFGAELAAILAEKAILDLHGPVLRVTGYDVPYPYWKLEDAYMPSLERVLDAARRLLAF
;
A
#
# COMPACT_ATOMS: atom_id res chain seq x y z
N LYS A 1 7.19 -7.66 -12.68
CA LYS A 1 6.39 -8.15 -13.83
C LYS A 1 6.77 -9.60 -14.11
N PRO A 2 5.79 -10.47 -14.44
CA PRO A 2 4.34 -10.18 -14.40
C PRO A 2 3.84 -10.03 -12.95
N LEU A 3 2.71 -9.35 -12.77
CA LEU A 3 1.97 -9.26 -11.50
C LEU A 3 0.86 -10.32 -11.53
N ASP A 4 0.64 -10.99 -10.41
CA ASP A 4 -0.52 -11.86 -10.24
C ASP A 4 -1.76 -11.02 -9.87
N GLU A 5 -2.45 -10.54 -10.89
CA GLU A 5 -3.67 -9.73 -10.72
C GLU A 5 -4.84 -10.53 -10.17
N GLU A 6 -4.94 -11.82 -10.50
CA GLU A 6 -6.04 -12.67 -10.05
C GLU A 6 -5.99 -12.85 -8.53
N ALA A 7 -4.82 -13.18 -7.98
CA ALA A 7 -4.65 -13.29 -6.54
C ALA A 7 -4.89 -11.96 -5.81
N LEU A 8 -4.47 -10.84 -6.40
CA LEU A 8 -4.69 -9.50 -5.85
C LEU A 8 -6.19 -9.18 -5.73
N LEU A 9 -6.94 -9.37 -6.81
CA LEU A 9 -8.37 -9.08 -6.86
C LEU A 9 -9.17 -10.04 -5.98
N ALA A 10 -8.84 -11.33 -5.97
CA ALA A 10 -9.49 -12.32 -5.11
C ALA A 10 -9.30 -12.00 -3.62
N SER A 11 -8.10 -11.57 -3.22
CA SER A 11 -7.83 -11.15 -1.84
C SER A 11 -8.60 -9.88 -1.48
N ALA A 12 -8.60 -8.88 -2.37
CA ALA A 12 -9.34 -7.63 -2.18
C ALA A 12 -10.85 -7.86 -2.05
N ALA A 13 -11.43 -8.72 -2.89
CA ALA A 13 -12.84 -9.09 -2.81
C ALA A 13 -13.20 -9.81 -1.50
N LYS A 14 -12.28 -10.63 -0.99
CA LYS A 14 -12.48 -11.36 0.27
C LYS A 14 -12.47 -10.43 1.50
N THR A 15 -11.58 -9.44 1.54
CA THR A 15 -11.40 -8.59 2.74
C THR A 15 -12.11 -7.24 2.65
N GLY A 16 -12.32 -6.74 1.43
CA GLY A 16 -12.83 -5.41 1.12
C GLY A 16 -11.93 -4.25 1.57
N ARG A 17 -10.73 -4.52 2.08
CA ARG A 17 -9.82 -3.51 2.64
C ARG A 17 -8.39 -3.88 2.32
N VAL A 18 -7.65 -2.93 1.73
CA VAL A 18 -6.28 -3.16 1.25
C VAL A 18 -5.34 -2.06 1.74
N VAL A 19 -4.20 -2.49 2.30
CA VAL A 19 -3.04 -1.64 2.60
C VAL A 19 -1.86 -2.16 1.81
N ILE A 20 -1.25 -1.32 0.97
CA ILE A 20 -0.06 -1.65 0.18
C ILE A 20 1.17 -1.14 0.92
N VAL A 21 2.19 -1.99 1.08
CA VAL A 21 3.46 -1.64 1.72
C VAL A 21 4.60 -1.75 0.71
N GLN A 22 5.45 -0.72 0.61
CA GLN A 22 6.64 -0.74 -0.24
C GLN A 22 7.77 0.12 0.34
N GLU A 23 9.02 -0.24 0.11
CA GLU A 23 10.18 0.53 0.59
C GLU A 23 10.47 1.75 -0.28
N ALA A 24 10.11 1.67 -1.56
CA ALA A 24 10.28 2.74 -2.53
C ALA A 24 9.44 3.99 -2.16
N PRO A 25 9.86 5.18 -2.62
CA PRO A 25 9.10 6.42 -2.49
C PRO A 25 7.63 6.28 -2.92
N ARG A 26 6.78 7.12 -2.32
CA ARG A 26 5.34 7.08 -2.56
C ARG A 26 5.00 7.38 -4.00
N THR A 27 5.65 8.39 -4.55
CA THR A 27 5.40 8.93 -5.88
C THR A 27 6.13 8.08 -6.91
N ALA A 28 5.43 7.73 -8.01
CA ALA A 28 5.92 6.85 -9.07
C ALA A 28 6.35 5.42 -8.64
N GLY A 29 6.08 5.02 -7.39
CA GLY A 29 6.31 3.66 -6.93
C GLY A 29 5.24 2.68 -7.43
N PHE A 30 5.59 1.39 -7.48
CA PHE A 30 4.71 0.34 -8.02
C PHE A 30 3.39 0.17 -7.25
N GLY A 31 3.35 0.55 -5.97
CA GLY A 31 2.11 0.58 -5.19
C GLY A 31 1.06 1.56 -5.74
N ALA A 32 1.44 2.54 -6.56
CA ALA A 32 0.47 3.37 -7.28
C ALA A 32 -0.24 2.57 -8.38
N GLU A 33 0.47 1.72 -9.11
CA GLU A 33 -0.10 0.84 -10.14
C GLU A 33 -1.08 -0.17 -9.52
N LEU A 34 -0.70 -0.81 -8.41
CA LEU A 34 -1.59 -1.72 -7.67
C LEU A 34 -2.87 -1.02 -7.20
N ALA A 35 -2.74 0.19 -6.67
CA ALA A 35 -3.89 0.97 -6.23
C ALA A 35 -4.82 1.36 -7.40
N ALA A 36 -4.25 1.67 -8.57
CA ALA A 36 -5.03 1.95 -9.78
C ALA A 36 -5.80 0.70 -10.25
N ILE A 37 -5.14 -0.47 -10.32
CA ILE A 37 -5.78 -1.74 -10.69
C ILE A 37 -6.95 -2.08 -9.75
N LEU A 38 -6.75 -1.94 -8.43
CA LEU A 38 -7.79 -2.17 -7.43
C LEU A 38 -8.96 -1.19 -7.59
N ALA A 39 -8.66 0.08 -7.84
CA ALA A 39 -9.68 1.11 -8.06
C ALA A 39 -10.43 0.93 -9.40
N GLU A 40 -9.81 0.35 -10.42
CA GLU A 40 -10.45 0.11 -11.71
C GLU A 40 -11.31 -1.16 -11.68
N LYS A 41 -10.80 -2.24 -11.09
CA LYS A 41 -11.38 -3.59 -11.22
C LYS A 41 -12.11 -4.09 -9.99
N ALA A 42 -11.83 -3.55 -8.80
CA ALA A 42 -12.39 -4.02 -7.53
C ALA A 42 -13.12 -2.92 -6.74
N ILE A 43 -13.45 -1.79 -7.38
CA ILE A 43 -14.04 -0.63 -6.67
C ILE A 43 -15.33 -0.96 -5.91
N LEU A 44 -16.13 -1.90 -6.42
CA LEU A 44 -17.39 -2.32 -5.80
C LEU A 44 -17.18 -3.25 -4.60
N ASP A 45 -16.03 -3.91 -4.52
CA ASP A 45 -15.68 -4.79 -3.41
C ASP A 45 -14.98 -4.04 -2.26
N LEU A 46 -14.50 -2.82 -2.50
CA LEU A 46 -13.77 -2.04 -1.52
C LEU A 46 -14.71 -1.33 -0.53
N HIS A 47 -14.55 -1.66 0.74
CA HIS A 47 -15.23 -1.03 1.89
C HIS A 47 -14.48 0.18 2.45
N GLY A 48 -13.46 0.68 1.75
CA GLY A 48 -12.66 1.82 2.17
C GLY A 48 -11.55 2.15 1.18
N PRO A 49 -10.85 3.28 1.37
CA PRO A 49 -9.78 3.71 0.46
C PRO A 49 -8.59 2.74 0.51
N VAL A 50 -7.96 2.49 -0.65
CA VAL A 50 -6.67 1.77 -0.68
C VAL A 50 -5.60 2.66 -0.07
N LEU A 51 -5.06 2.26 1.07
CA LEU A 51 -3.97 2.99 1.74
C LEU A 51 -2.62 2.46 1.31
N ARG A 52 -1.61 3.34 1.33
CA ARG A 52 -0.23 3.00 0.95
C ARG A 52 0.74 3.45 2.03
N VAL A 53 1.54 2.54 2.54
CA VAL A 53 2.64 2.79 3.47
C VAL A 53 3.94 2.62 2.70
N THR A 54 4.64 3.72 2.47
CA THR A 54 5.77 3.77 1.53
C THR A 54 7.00 4.41 2.16
N GLY A 55 8.16 4.32 1.50
CA GLY A 55 9.23 5.29 1.73
C GLY A 55 8.74 6.71 1.49
N TYR A 56 9.45 7.70 2.04
CA TYR A 56 9.14 9.11 1.83
C TYR A 56 9.64 9.58 0.45
N ASP A 57 9.06 10.65 -0.08
CA ASP A 57 9.48 11.26 -1.36
C ASP A 57 10.73 12.14 -1.16
N VAL A 58 11.82 11.51 -0.73
CA VAL A 58 13.15 12.10 -0.52
C VAL A 58 14.22 11.15 -1.07
N PRO A 59 15.43 11.64 -1.39
CA PRO A 59 16.55 10.77 -1.72
C PRO A 59 16.77 9.72 -0.62
N TYR A 60 17.18 8.51 -1.01
CA TYR A 60 17.43 7.44 -0.05
C TYR A 60 18.45 7.92 0.99
N PRO A 61 18.14 7.78 2.28
CA PRO A 61 18.97 8.37 3.31
C PRO A 61 20.25 7.55 3.53
N TYR A 62 21.17 8.13 4.29
CA TYR A 62 22.32 7.41 4.80
C TYR A 62 21.89 6.35 5.84
N TRP A 63 22.65 5.26 6.00
CA TRP A 63 22.29 4.11 6.86
C TRP A 63 21.85 4.47 8.29
N LYS A 64 22.36 5.56 8.86
CA LYS A 64 21.95 6.05 10.19
C LYS A 64 20.48 6.50 10.30
N LEU A 65 19.85 6.81 9.16
CA LEU A 65 18.47 7.31 9.07
C LEU A 65 17.55 6.33 8.34
N GLU A 66 18.06 5.14 8.00
CA GLU A 66 17.32 4.12 7.25
C GLU A 66 16.09 3.62 8.01
N ASP A 67 16.23 3.33 9.31
CA ASP A 67 15.12 2.90 10.17
C ASP A 67 13.97 3.92 10.21
N ALA A 68 14.31 5.22 10.14
CA ALA A 68 13.31 6.29 10.14
C ALA A 68 12.62 6.46 8.79
N TYR A 69 13.28 6.09 7.70
CA TYR A 69 12.76 6.21 6.33
C TYR A 69 11.88 5.02 5.94
N MET A 70 12.29 3.82 6.35
CA MET A 70 11.63 2.57 5.97
C MET A 70 10.20 2.48 6.51
N PRO A 71 9.29 1.78 5.79
CA PRO A 71 7.99 1.42 6.34
C PRO A 71 8.15 0.59 7.63
N SER A 72 7.78 1.16 8.78
CA SER A 72 7.86 0.47 10.06
C SER A 72 6.56 -0.27 10.39
N LEU A 73 6.64 -1.24 11.32
CA LEU A 73 5.47 -1.97 11.82
C LEU A 73 4.38 -1.03 12.36
N GLU A 74 4.78 0.00 13.10
CA GLU A 74 3.87 0.99 13.67
C GLU A 74 3.09 1.72 12.58
N ARG A 75 3.76 2.11 11.49
CA ARG A 75 3.14 2.79 10.34
C ARG A 75 2.14 1.88 9.62
N VAL A 76 2.44 0.58 9.51
CA VAL A 76 1.53 -0.40 8.91
C VAL A 76 0.30 -0.63 9.80
N LEU A 77 0.50 -0.79 11.12
CA LEU A 77 -0.59 -0.98 12.07
C LEU A 77 -1.50 0.25 12.16
N ASP A 78 -0.93 1.45 12.16
CA ASP A 78 -1.71 2.69 12.12
C ASP A 78 -2.54 2.79 10.84
N ALA A 79 -1.97 2.49 9.67
CA ALA A 79 -2.72 2.49 8.41
C ALA A 79 -3.87 1.45 8.43
N ALA A 80 -3.61 0.24 8.92
CA ALA A 80 -4.63 -0.80 9.06
C ALA A 80 -5.77 -0.38 10.00
N ARG A 81 -5.45 0.21 11.16
CA ARG A 81 -6.45 0.73 12.11
C ARG A 81 -7.30 1.84 11.51
N ARG A 82 -6.69 2.79 10.79
CA ARG A 82 -7.42 3.86 10.09
C ARG A 82 -8.40 3.29 9.05
N LEU A 83 -7.99 2.27 8.31
CA LEU A 83 -8.82 1.63 7.31
C LEU A 83 -9.97 0.79 7.91
N LEU A 84 -9.77 0.21 9.09
CA LEU A 84 -10.82 -0.49 9.82
C LEU A 84 -11.84 0.46 10.46
N ALA A 85 -11.45 1.70 10.73
CA ALA A 85 -12.32 2.73 11.31
C ALA A 85 -13.13 3.53 10.28
N PHE A 86 -12.89 3.33 8.98
CA PHE A 86 -13.70 3.86 7.89
C PHE A 86 -14.93 2.99 7.67
#